data_AF-A0A9P4YWJ8-F1
#
_entry.id   AF-A0A9P4YWJ8-F1
#
_cell.length_a   1.000
_cell.length_b   1.000
_cell.length_c   1.000
_cell.angle_alpha   90.00
_cell.angle_beta   90.00
_cell.angle_gamma   90.00
#
_symmetry.space_group_name_H-M   'P 1'
#
loop_
_entity.id
_entity.type
_entity.pdbx_description
1 polymer ?
#
loop_
_entity_poly.entity_id
_entity_poly.type
_entity_poly.pdbx_seq_one_letter_code
_entity_poly.pdbx_strand_id
1 'polypeptide(L)'
;MTNPSVPCQPPKLPPLPHNARIQKRPLTRPQQPSSSRAPTVYISSSTPFMSAVKRIRKRLEAGLRTGAAPKMASVQSRVEGLRRMMTRDGGGGNGKTAAAAKAAGDSDSEGPTGSSKQRGLTTVKVVGTGRAVDKTLRLAGWFEQQGDCVVHLRTRTVATVDDVIVDACQGDDDDDEHHARLRKMSCLELSIRLR
;
A
#
# COMPACT_ATOMS: atom_id res chain seq x y z
N MET A 1 -1.68 42.83 -11.20
CA MET A 1 -0.96 41.63 -11.63
C MET A 1 -0.08 41.17 -10.48
N THR A 2 -0.54 40.21 -9.67
CA THR A 2 0.19 39.74 -8.49
C THR A 2 1.20 38.68 -8.90
N ASN A 3 2.49 38.96 -8.70
CA ASN A 3 3.58 38.03 -8.95
C ASN A 3 3.41 36.78 -8.06
N PRO A 4 3.39 35.55 -8.59
CA PRO A 4 3.34 34.36 -7.75
C PRO A 4 4.63 34.29 -6.93
N SER A 5 4.50 34.25 -5.60
CA SER A 5 5.63 34.18 -4.68
C SER A 5 6.48 32.95 -5.00
N VAL A 6 7.75 33.18 -5.29
CA VAL A 6 8.72 32.10 -5.52
C VAL A 6 8.81 31.29 -4.23
N PRO A 7 8.57 29.96 -4.24
CA PRO A 7 8.74 29.16 -3.05
C PRO A 7 10.20 29.25 -2.59
N CYS A 8 10.42 29.82 -1.41
CA CYS A 8 11.72 29.92 -0.77
C CYS A 8 12.32 28.51 -0.66
N GLN A 9 13.36 28.23 -1.45
CA GLN A 9 14.02 26.93 -1.38
C GLN A 9 14.73 26.81 -0.03
N PRO A 10 14.60 25.68 0.67
CA PRO A 10 15.31 25.51 1.94
C PRO A 10 16.82 25.66 1.69
N PRO A 11 17.55 26.32 2.61
CA PRO A 11 18.98 26.52 2.46
C PRO A 11 19.70 25.18 2.29
N LYS A 12 20.71 25.16 1.42
CA LYS A 12 21.56 23.97 1.23
C LYS A 12 22.25 23.66 2.56
N LEU A 13 22.19 22.41 2.97
CA LEU A 13 22.91 21.93 4.15
C LEU A 13 24.42 22.13 3.95
N PRO A 14 25.18 22.45 5.02
CA PRO A 14 26.61 22.64 4.92
C PRO A 14 27.32 21.42 4.32
N PRO A 15 28.45 21.62 3.63
CA PRO A 15 29.34 20.53 3.23
C PRO A 15 29.72 19.68 4.43
N LEU A 16 29.95 18.39 4.22
CA LEU A 16 30.49 17.53 5.26
C LEU A 16 31.97 17.83 5.45
N PRO A 17 32.51 17.67 6.68
CA PRO A 17 33.95 17.77 6.88
C PRO A 17 34.67 16.67 6.09
N HIS A 18 35.92 16.92 5.74
CA HIS A 18 36.68 16.06 4.83
C HIS A 18 36.92 14.64 5.38
N ASN A 19 36.89 14.48 6.70
CA ASN A 19 37.04 13.21 7.42
C ASN A 19 35.70 12.54 7.76
N ALA A 20 34.58 12.95 7.18
CA ALA A 20 33.28 12.35 7.47
C ALA A 20 32.66 11.61 6.29
N ARG A 21 32.02 10.47 6.59
CA ARG A 21 31.28 9.65 5.64
C ARG A 21 29.83 9.47 6.05
N ILE A 22 28.93 9.53 5.07
CA ILE A 22 27.50 9.25 5.28
C ILE A 22 27.27 7.74 5.34
N GLN A 23 26.78 7.24 6.46
CA GLN A 23 26.19 5.91 6.57
C GLN A 23 24.67 6.00 6.44
N LYS A 24 24.13 5.37 5.39
CA LYS A 24 22.69 5.46 5.09
C LYS A 24 21.89 4.52 5.97
N ARG A 25 20.86 5.03 6.64
CA ARG A 25 19.92 4.16 7.36
C ARG A 25 18.91 3.53 6.39
N PRO A 26 18.47 2.29 6.64
CA PRO A 26 17.37 1.68 5.89
C PRO A 26 16.08 2.50 5.99
N LEU A 27 15.27 2.47 4.93
CA LEU A 27 13.94 3.10 4.95
C LEU A 27 13.01 2.32 5.88
N THR A 28 12.51 2.96 6.94
CA THR A 28 11.44 2.38 7.77
C THR A 28 10.19 2.19 6.93
N ARG A 29 9.76 0.94 6.77
CA ARG A 29 8.52 0.61 6.07
C ARG A 29 7.40 0.50 7.11
N PRO A 30 6.23 1.14 6.88
CA PRO A 30 5.08 0.88 7.74
C PRO A 30 4.70 -0.59 7.64
N GLN A 31 4.24 -1.16 8.76
CA GLN A 31 3.70 -2.51 8.77
C GLN A 31 2.53 -2.59 7.78
N GLN A 32 2.47 -3.69 7.02
CA GLN A 32 1.39 -3.88 6.07
C GLN A 32 0.06 -3.96 6.83
N PRO A 33 -1.00 -3.31 6.35
CA PRO A 33 -2.29 -3.41 7.00
C PRO A 33 -2.74 -4.87 6.99
N SER A 34 -3.25 -5.34 8.14
CA SER A 34 -3.83 -6.69 8.27
C SER A 34 -5.04 -6.90 7.34
N SER A 35 -5.71 -5.79 6.96
CA SER A 35 -6.83 -5.82 6.03
C SER A 35 -6.40 -6.14 4.59
N SER A 36 -7.08 -7.11 3.97
CA SER A 36 -6.96 -7.45 2.54
C SER A 36 -7.42 -6.35 1.58
N ARG A 37 -8.01 -5.26 2.10
CA ARG A 37 -8.66 -4.21 1.31
C ARG A 37 -7.69 -3.25 0.63
N ALA A 38 -6.46 -3.11 1.14
CA ALA A 38 -5.45 -2.20 0.58
C ALA A 38 -4.01 -2.76 0.69
N PRO A 39 -3.70 -3.90 0.05
CA PRO A 39 -2.35 -4.46 0.09
C PRO A 39 -1.35 -3.50 -0.57
N THR A 40 -0.21 -3.30 0.09
CA THR A 40 0.86 -2.41 -0.40
C THR A 40 2.07 -3.23 -0.84
N VAL A 41 2.54 -3.03 -2.08
CA VAL A 41 3.69 -3.71 -2.68
C VAL A 41 4.83 -2.70 -2.86
N TYR A 42 5.94 -2.93 -2.17
CA TYR A 42 7.16 -2.15 -2.36
C TYR A 42 8.00 -2.71 -3.50
N ILE A 43 8.53 -1.82 -4.33
CA ILE A 43 9.37 -2.18 -5.49
C ILE A 43 10.78 -1.67 -5.26
N SER A 44 11.74 -2.58 -5.39
CA SER A 44 13.16 -2.28 -5.39
C SER A 44 13.66 -2.08 -6.83
N SER A 45 14.77 -1.36 -6.98
CA SER A 45 15.51 -1.27 -8.25
C SER A 45 15.98 -2.66 -8.73
N SER A 46 16.23 -3.61 -7.83
CA SER A 46 16.63 -4.99 -8.16
C SER A 46 15.46 -5.93 -8.49
N THR A 47 14.20 -5.53 -8.26
CA THR A 47 13.05 -6.42 -8.49
C THR A 47 12.82 -6.66 -9.99
N PRO A 48 12.80 -7.89 -10.51
CA PRO A 48 12.47 -8.15 -11.92
C PRO A 48 11.09 -7.60 -12.31
N PHE A 49 10.94 -7.07 -13.53
CA PHE A 49 9.68 -6.42 -13.95
C PHE A 49 8.48 -7.38 -13.87
N MET A 50 8.58 -8.56 -14.47
CA MET A 50 7.48 -9.52 -14.51
C MET A 50 7.13 -10.10 -13.13
N SER A 51 8.09 -10.14 -12.19
CA SER A 51 7.78 -10.56 -10.82
C SER A 51 6.94 -9.50 -10.11
N ALA A 52 7.15 -8.21 -10.37
CA ALA A 52 6.30 -7.15 -9.87
C ALA A 52 4.87 -7.26 -10.43
N VAL A 53 4.73 -7.46 -11.75
CA VAL A 53 3.43 -7.66 -12.42
C VAL A 53 2.65 -8.81 -11.80
N LYS A 54 3.26 -10.01 -11.71
CA LYS A 54 2.61 -11.21 -11.15
C LYS A 54 2.20 -11.00 -9.68
N ARG A 55 3.04 -10.33 -8.88
CA ARG A 55 2.71 -10.00 -7.48
C ARG A 55 1.51 -9.07 -7.38
N ILE A 56 1.42 -8.07 -8.25
CA ILE A 56 0.30 -7.11 -8.26
C ILE A 56 -0.98 -7.82 -8.68
N ARG A 57 -0.98 -8.58 -9.78
CA ARG A 57 -2.14 -9.37 -10.24
C ARG A 57 -2.65 -10.33 -9.17
N LYS A 58 -1.76 -11.09 -8.53
CA LYS A 58 -2.13 -11.99 -7.42
C LYS A 58 -2.84 -11.25 -6.28
N ARG A 59 -2.47 -10.00 -5.98
CA ARG A 59 -3.11 -9.19 -4.94
C ARG A 59 -4.47 -8.64 -5.38
N LEU A 60 -4.61 -8.27 -6.66
CA LEU A 60 -5.90 -7.87 -7.24
C LEU A 60 -6.87 -9.06 -7.23
N GLU A 61 -6.44 -10.23 -7.71
CA GLU A 61 -7.24 -11.47 -7.75
C GLU A 61 -7.62 -11.99 -6.37
N ALA A 62 -6.72 -11.88 -5.38
CA ALA A 62 -7.03 -12.23 -3.99
C ALA A 62 -8.19 -11.40 -3.43
N GLY A 63 -8.34 -10.17 -3.90
CA GLY A 63 -9.47 -9.29 -3.59
C GLY A 63 -10.81 -9.79 -4.11
N LEU A 64 -10.85 -10.41 -5.29
CA LEU A 64 -12.08 -11.01 -5.83
C LEU A 64 -12.50 -12.25 -5.04
N ARG A 65 -11.54 -12.99 -4.51
CA ARG A 65 -11.76 -14.26 -3.80
C ARG A 65 -12.33 -14.10 -2.38
N THR A 66 -12.64 -12.88 -1.92
CA THR A 66 -13.20 -12.62 -0.58
C THR A 66 -14.61 -13.17 -0.36
N GLY A 67 -15.20 -13.88 -1.33
CA GLY A 67 -16.36 -14.75 -1.11
C GLY A 67 -16.01 -16.10 -0.45
N ALA A 68 -14.74 -16.51 -0.43
CA ALA A 68 -14.33 -17.75 0.21
C ALA A 68 -14.34 -17.58 1.73
N ALA A 69 -15.10 -18.45 2.43
CA ALA A 69 -15.19 -18.48 3.88
C ALA A 69 -13.77 -18.43 4.51
N PRO A 70 -13.57 -17.65 5.59
CA PRO A 70 -12.23 -17.48 6.16
C PRO A 70 -11.63 -18.84 6.53
N LYS A 71 -10.31 -18.95 6.47
CA LYS A 71 -9.59 -20.22 6.71
C LYS A 71 -9.86 -20.81 8.11
N MET A 72 -10.39 -20.01 9.03
CA MET A 72 -10.80 -20.39 10.38
C MET A 72 -12.30 -20.17 10.65
N ALA A 73 -13.14 -20.08 9.60
CA ALA A 73 -14.59 -20.12 9.81
C ALA A 73 -14.99 -21.49 10.37
N SER A 74 -15.91 -21.50 11.33
CA SER A 74 -16.55 -22.72 11.78
C SER A 74 -17.18 -23.44 10.59
N VAL A 75 -17.29 -24.77 10.68
CA VAL A 75 -17.93 -25.59 9.64
C VAL A 75 -19.33 -25.06 9.32
N GLN A 76 -20.06 -24.59 10.33
CA GLN A 76 -21.39 -23.99 10.17
C GLN A 76 -21.35 -22.73 9.30
N SER A 77 -20.43 -21.80 9.58
CA SER A 77 -20.26 -20.58 8.75
C SER A 77 -19.82 -20.88 7.32
N ARG A 78 -19.05 -21.97 7.11
CA ARG A 78 -18.67 -22.45 5.77
C ARG A 78 -19.87 -23.01 5.01
N VAL A 79 -20.65 -23.88 5.66
CA VAL A 79 -21.86 -24.49 5.09
C VAL A 79 -22.91 -23.42 4.78
N GLU A 80 -23.06 -22.42 5.65
CA GLU A 80 -23.99 -21.33 5.43
C GLU A 80 -23.53 -20.38 4.31
N GLY A 81 -22.23 -20.08 4.23
CA GLY A 81 -21.65 -19.33 3.12
C GLY A 81 -21.87 -20.04 1.77
N LEU A 82 -21.68 -21.36 1.73
CA LEU A 82 -21.93 -22.17 0.53
C LEU A 82 -23.42 -22.20 0.16
N ARG A 83 -24.32 -22.36 1.15
CA ARG A 83 -25.78 -22.29 0.94
C ARG A 83 -26.21 -20.93 0.37
N ARG A 84 -25.64 -19.83 0.85
CA ARG A 84 -25.93 -18.46 0.34
C ARG A 84 -25.37 -18.20 -1.06
N MET A 85 -24.31 -18.90 -1.46
CA MET A 85 -23.78 -18.85 -2.83
C MET A 85 -24.65 -19.67 -3.78
N MET A 86 -25.07 -20.87 -3.37
CA MET A 86 -25.95 -21.73 -4.17
C MET A 86 -27.31 -21.08 -4.49
N THR A 87 -27.85 -20.26 -3.59
CA THR A 87 -29.13 -19.55 -3.82
C THR A 87 -28.99 -18.27 -4.66
N ARG A 88 -27.78 -17.80 -4.95
CA ARG A 88 -27.52 -16.56 -5.71
C ARG A 88 -27.26 -16.77 -7.20
N ASP A 89 -26.69 -17.90 -7.59
CA ASP A 89 -26.48 -18.29 -9.00
C ASP A 89 -27.59 -19.21 -9.55
N GLY A 90 -28.56 -19.61 -8.71
CA GLY A 90 -29.68 -20.47 -9.08
C GLY A 90 -30.97 -19.71 -9.37
N GLY A 91 -31.02 -18.97 -10.48
CA GLY A 91 -32.27 -18.41 -11.00
C GLY A 91 -33.00 -19.41 -11.90
N GLY A 92 -34.05 -20.07 -11.39
CA GLY A 92 -35.04 -20.76 -12.22
C GLY A 92 -35.85 -21.83 -11.50
N GLY A 93 -37.07 -21.50 -11.03
CA GLY A 93 -38.05 -22.50 -10.61
C GLY A 93 -39.04 -22.04 -9.54
N ASN A 94 -40.28 -21.81 -9.96
CA ASN A 94 -41.43 -21.40 -9.15
C ASN A 94 -41.80 -22.46 -8.08
N GLY A 95 -42.15 -22.05 -6.86
CA GLY A 95 -42.65 -22.99 -5.85
C GLY A 95 -42.93 -22.36 -4.49
N LYS A 96 -44.21 -22.08 -4.23
CA LYS A 96 -44.76 -21.73 -2.91
C LYS A 96 -44.37 -22.77 -1.85
N THR A 97 -43.84 -22.35 -0.71
CA THR A 97 -44.28 -22.80 0.62
C THR A 97 -43.90 -21.77 1.69
N ALA A 98 -44.91 -21.39 2.46
CA ALA A 98 -44.80 -20.59 3.65
C ALA A 98 -44.33 -21.44 4.84
N ALA A 99 -43.87 -20.72 5.88
CA ALA A 99 -43.95 -21.03 7.30
C ALA A 99 -42.63 -21.29 8.06
N ALA A 100 -42.46 -20.42 9.06
CA ALA A 100 -41.91 -20.65 10.40
C ALA A 100 -40.40 -20.85 10.59
N ALA A 101 -39.72 -19.84 11.15
CA ALA A 101 -39.45 -19.80 12.60
C ALA A 101 -38.85 -18.44 13.02
N LYS A 102 -39.47 -17.85 14.06
CA LYS A 102 -39.02 -16.69 14.86
C LYS A 102 -37.78 -17.03 15.71
N ALA A 103 -36.94 -16.04 16.04
CA ALA A 103 -36.81 -15.46 17.40
C ALA A 103 -35.57 -14.52 17.58
N ALA A 104 -35.81 -13.39 18.28
CA ALA A 104 -34.96 -12.51 19.13
C ALA A 104 -33.63 -11.95 18.55
N GLY A 105 -33.33 -10.64 18.54
CA GLY A 105 -33.35 -9.64 19.64
C GLY A 105 -31.99 -9.70 20.36
N ASP A 106 -31.02 -8.81 20.10
CA ASP A 106 -30.83 -7.55 20.84
C ASP A 106 -29.90 -6.56 20.09
N SER A 107 -30.10 -5.29 20.41
CA SER A 107 -29.47 -4.08 19.89
C SER A 107 -28.28 -3.65 20.74
N ASP A 108 -27.11 -3.45 20.12
CA ASP A 108 -26.15 -2.46 20.60
C ASP A 108 -25.57 -1.68 19.44
N SER A 109 -25.90 -0.40 19.43
CA SER A 109 -25.43 0.62 18.52
C SER A 109 -24.11 1.21 19.03
N GLU A 110 -22.99 0.82 18.44
CA GLU A 110 -21.84 1.71 18.30
C GLU A 110 -21.40 1.66 16.83
N GLY A 111 -21.72 2.72 16.10
CA GLY A 111 -21.50 2.79 14.67
C GLY A 111 -20.02 2.91 14.31
N PRO A 112 -19.53 2.23 13.26
CA PRO A 112 -18.35 2.68 12.56
C PRO A 112 -18.78 3.78 11.60
N THR A 113 -18.53 5.01 12.05
CA THR A 113 -18.55 6.25 11.29
C THR A 113 -17.97 6.03 9.88
N GLY A 114 -18.81 6.26 8.87
CA GLY A 114 -18.41 6.64 7.51
C GLY A 114 -17.39 5.75 6.78
N SER A 115 -17.81 4.61 6.25
CA SER A 115 -17.33 4.23 4.91
C SER A 115 -18.46 3.57 4.12
N SER A 116 -19.23 4.40 3.42
CA SER A 116 -20.25 3.99 2.47
C SER A 116 -19.69 2.95 1.49
N LYS A 117 -20.10 1.70 1.68
CA LYS A 117 -20.52 0.72 0.68
C LYS A 117 -19.91 0.83 -0.74
N GLN A 118 -18.59 0.97 -0.86
CA GLN A 118 -17.90 0.64 -2.11
C GLN A 118 -17.64 -0.86 -2.10
N ARG A 119 -18.62 -1.58 -2.62
CA ARG A 119 -18.63 -3.04 -2.80
C ARG A 119 -17.32 -3.47 -3.50
N GLY A 120 -16.42 -4.15 -2.82
CA GLY A 120 -15.48 -5.12 -3.43
C GLY A 120 -14.31 -4.65 -4.30
N LEU A 121 -14.05 -3.37 -4.53
CA LEU A 121 -12.88 -2.98 -5.35
C LEU A 121 -11.58 -2.94 -4.53
N THR A 122 -10.89 -4.08 -4.44
CA THR A 122 -9.53 -4.15 -3.90
C THR A 122 -8.60 -3.23 -4.68
N THR A 123 -8.02 -2.26 -3.98
CA THR A 123 -7.03 -1.34 -4.55
C THR A 123 -5.65 -1.75 -4.09
N VAL A 124 -4.78 -2.14 -5.02
CA VAL A 124 -3.38 -2.47 -4.72
C VAL A 124 -2.55 -1.20 -4.80
N LYS A 125 -1.87 -0.87 -3.69
CA LYS A 125 -0.89 0.22 -3.67
C LYS A 125 0.48 -0.33 -4.02
N VAL A 126 1.20 0.37 -4.86
CA VAL A 126 2.55 0.04 -5.30
C VAL A 126 3.43 1.25 -5.03
N VAL A 127 4.54 1.05 -4.31
CA VAL A 127 5.42 2.15 -3.90
C VAL A 127 6.82 1.89 -4.41
N GLY A 128 7.35 2.84 -5.19
CA GLY A 128 8.74 2.84 -5.64
C GLY A 128 9.44 4.14 -5.23
N THR A 129 10.64 4.02 -4.68
CA THR A 129 11.46 5.16 -4.24
C THR A 129 12.79 5.24 -5.01
N GLY A 130 13.31 6.45 -5.21
CA GLY A 130 14.60 6.67 -5.87
C GLY A 130 14.71 5.99 -7.23
N ARG A 131 15.73 5.15 -7.43
CA ARG A 131 15.99 4.43 -8.70
C ARG A 131 14.86 3.47 -9.11
N ALA A 132 13.98 3.08 -8.18
CA ALA A 132 12.83 2.23 -8.51
C ALA A 132 11.68 2.99 -9.19
N VAL A 133 11.68 4.32 -9.19
CA VAL A 133 10.61 5.14 -9.77
C VAL A 133 10.41 4.88 -11.27
N ASP A 134 11.50 4.78 -12.05
CA ASP A 134 11.43 4.43 -13.48
C ASP A 134 10.67 3.11 -13.71
N LYS A 135 10.97 2.10 -12.91
CA LYS A 135 10.31 0.80 -13.00
C LYS A 135 8.83 0.87 -12.62
N THR A 136 8.48 1.64 -11.59
CA THR A 136 7.08 1.85 -11.19
C THR A 136 6.28 2.56 -12.28
N LEU A 137 6.87 3.52 -12.99
CA LEU A 137 6.23 4.16 -14.15
C LEU A 137 5.99 3.18 -15.30
N ARG A 138 6.97 2.34 -15.63
CA ARG A 138 6.79 1.28 -16.65
C ARG A 138 5.69 0.29 -16.28
N LEU A 139 5.56 -0.04 -14.99
CA LEU A 139 4.47 -0.90 -14.52
C LEU A 139 3.11 -0.22 -14.68
N ALA A 140 3.02 1.08 -14.37
CA ALA A 140 1.80 1.85 -14.57
C ALA A 140 1.35 1.80 -16.04
N GLY A 141 2.25 2.11 -16.98
CA GLY A 141 1.96 2.05 -18.42
C GLY A 141 1.59 0.65 -18.90
N TRP A 142 2.22 -0.39 -18.35
CA TRP A 142 1.86 -1.78 -18.67
C TRP A 142 0.43 -2.11 -18.23
N PHE A 143 0.03 -1.74 -17.01
CA PHE A 143 -1.34 -2.00 -16.52
C PHE A 143 -2.39 -1.13 -17.22
N GLU A 144 -2.04 0.07 -17.66
CA GLU A 144 -2.92 0.92 -18.45
C GLU A 144 -3.21 0.31 -19.84
N GLN A 145 -2.19 -0.24 -20.50
CA GLN A 145 -2.32 -0.91 -21.80
C GLN A 145 -3.17 -2.19 -21.77
N GLN A 146 -3.25 -2.88 -20.63
CA GLN A 146 -4.07 -4.10 -20.51
C GLN A 146 -5.59 -3.80 -20.53
N GLY A 147 -6.02 -2.58 -20.24
CA GLY A 147 -7.43 -2.15 -20.31
C GLY A 147 -8.35 -2.66 -19.20
N ASP A 148 -7.91 -3.66 -18.43
CA ASP A 148 -8.62 -4.30 -17.31
C ASP A 148 -8.53 -3.53 -15.98
N CYS A 149 -7.58 -2.60 -15.88
CA CYS A 149 -7.28 -1.86 -14.66
C CYS A 149 -7.45 -0.35 -14.85
N VAL A 150 -7.85 0.34 -13.79
CA VAL A 150 -7.70 1.79 -13.65
C VAL A 150 -6.48 2.09 -12.79
N VAL A 151 -5.65 3.01 -13.27
CA VAL A 151 -4.37 3.35 -12.68
C VAL A 151 -4.39 4.81 -12.21
N HIS A 152 -3.92 5.04 -10.97
CA HIS A 152 -3.72 6.39 -10.42
C HIS A 152 -2.29 6.55 -9.88
N LEU A 153 -1.65 7.67 -10.22
CA LEU A 153 -0.29 8.00 -9.82
C LEU A 153 -0.30 9.17 -8.84
N ARG A 154 0.54 9.08 -7.80
CA ARG A 154 0.78 10.15 -6.84
C ARG A 154 2.27 10.29 -6.57
N THR A 155 2.78 11.50 -6.75
CA THR A 155 4.15 11.87 -6.37
C THR A 155 4.20 12.19 -4.88
N ARG A 156 5.24 11.69 -4.21
CA ARG A 156 5.53 11.99 -2.80
C ARG A 156 7.03 12.19 -2.59
N THR A 157 7.37 12.80 -1.47
CA THR A 157 8.74 12.90 -0.98
C THR A 157 8.85 12.14 0.33
N VAL A 158 9.86 11.29 0.46
CA VAL A 158 10.16 10.55 1.69
C VAL A 158 11.45 11.11 2.26
N ALA A 159 11.42 11.53 3.52
CA ALA A 159 12.61 11.97 4.26
C ALA A 159 13.18 10.80 5.06
N THR A 160 14.51 10.71 5.10
CA THR A 160 15.25 9.64 5.78
C THR A 160 16.37 10.27 6.57
N VAL A 161 16.62 9.78 7.77
CA VAL A 161 17.77 10.18 8.58
C VAL A 161 18.93 9.25 8.23
N ASP A 162 20.04 9.79 7.77
CA ASP A 162 21.30 9.07 7.61
C ASP A 162 22.28 9.51 8.70
N ASP A 163 23.23 8.66 9.04
CA ASP A 163 24.27 8.94 10.02
C ASP A 163 25.51 9.54 9.34
N VAL A 164 26.17 10.44 10.03
CA VAL A 164 27.47 10.98 9.64
C VAL A 164 28.49 10.43 10.64
N ILE A 165 29.44 9.65 10.13
CA ILE A 165 30.53 9.09 10.92
C ILE A 165 31.80 9.83 10.57
N VAL A 166 32.48 10.34 11.59
CA VAL A 166 33.79 11.00 11.49
C VAL A 166 34.87 9.94 11.67
N ASP A 167 35.84 9.88 10.77
CA ASP A 167 36.96 8.94 10.84
C ASP A 167 38.02 9.48 11.82
N ALA A 168 38.31 8.72 12.88
CA ALA A 168 39.12 9.10 14.05
C ALA A 168 40.65 9.21 13.83
N CYS A 169 41.11 9.41 12.59
CA CYS A 169 42.55 9.38 12.26
C CYS A 169 43.31 10.71 12.51
N GLN A 170 42.62 11.77 12.93
CA GLN A 170 43.24 13.04 13.29
C GLN A 170 42.83 13.35 14.72
N GLY A 171 43.77 13.18 15.65
CA GLY A 171 43.53 13.41 17.07
C GLY A 171 43.21 14.88 17.33
N ASP A 172 42.00 15.11 17.81
CA ASP A 172 41.62 16.14 18.76
C ASP A 172 40.44 15.55 19.56
N ASP A 173 40.57 15.56 20.89
CA ASP A 173 39.66 14.96 21.89
C ASP A 173 38.33 15.74 22.03
N ASP A 174 37.59 15.96 20.95
CA ASP A 174 36.27 16.63 21.02
C ASP A 174 35.19 15.80 20.30
N ASP A 175 34.36 15.17 21.14
CA ASP A 175 33.02 14.63 20.89
C ASP A 175 32.84 13.57 19.78
N ASP A 176 32.62 12.31 20.21
CA ASP A 176 31.95 11.24 19.45
C ASP A 176 30.47 11.60 19.14
N GLU A 177 30.19 12.81 18.64
CA GLU A 177 28.84 13.25 18.32
C GLU A 177 28.34 12.55 17.04
N HIS A 178 27.40 11.64 17.23
CA HIS A 178 26.63 11.05 16.12
C HIS A 178 25.76 12.13 15.45
N HIS A 179 26.31 12.82 14.44
CA HIS A 179 25.53 13.77 13.67
C HIS A 179 24.56 13.03 12.72
N ALA A 180 23.30 13.46 12.76
CA ALA A 180 22.24 12.94 11.89
C ALA A 180 21.98 13.92 10.73
N ARG A 181 21.91 13.42 9.49
CA ARG A 181 21.59 14.23 8.30
C ARG A 181 20.32 13.75 7.62
N LEU A 182 19.43 14.70 7.30
CA LEU A 182 18.21 14.42 6.54
C LEU A 182 18.50 14.29 5.04
N ARG A 183 18.13 13.15 4.46
CA ARG A 183 18.09 12.89 3.02
C ARG A 183 16.64 12.84 2.54
N LYS A 184 16.29 13.68 1.58
CA LYS A 184 14.97 13.66 0.92
C LYS A 184 15.07 12.85 -0.38
N MET A 185 14.09 11.97 -0.60
CA MET A 185 14.02 11.09 -1.77
C MET A 185 12.68 11.24 -2.47
N SER A 186 12.68 11.23 -3.80
CA SER A 186 11.45 11.13 -4.60
C SER A 186 10.84 9.74 -4.47
N CYS A 187 9.52 9.71 -4.31
CA CYS A 187 8.70 8.52 -4.17
C CYS A 187 7.50 8.61 -5.12
N LEU A 188 7.16 7.49 -5.73
CA LEU A 188 5.98 7.36 -6.56
C LEU A 188 5.06 6.29 -5.97
N GLU A 189 3.83 6.70 -5.69
CA GLU A 189 2.76 5.81 -5.27
C GLU A 189 1.83 5.57 -6.46
N LEU A 190 1.63 4.31 -6.77
CA LEU A 190 0.79 3.82 -7.85
C LEU A 190 -0.37 3.04 -7.23
N SER A 191 -1.60 3.46 -7.50
CA SER A 191 -2.81 2.78 -7.03
C SER A 191 -3.50 2.13 -8.22
N ILE A 192 -3.67 0.81 -8.15
CA ILE A 192 -4.25 0.00 -9.22
C ILE A 192 -5.53 -0.62 -8.69
N ARG A 193 -6.62 -0.47 -9.44
CA ARG A 193 -7.92 -1.09 -9.17
C ARG A 193 -8.44 -1.74 -10.44
N LEU A 194 -9.18 -2.83 -10.31
CA LEU A 194 -9.87 -3.44 -11.45
C LEU A 194 -11.03 -2.53 -11.88
N ARG A 195 -11.36 -2.54 -13.18
CA ARG A 195 -12.57 -1.88 -13.70
C ARG A 195 -13.84 -2.64 -13.35
#